data_AF-A0A359BBT8-F1
#
_entry.id   AF-A0A359BBT8-F1
#
_cell.length_a   1.000
_cell.length_b   1.000
_cell.length_c   1.000
_cell.angle_alpha   90.00
_cell.angle_beta   90.00
_cell.angle_gamma   90.00
#
_symmetry.space_group_name_H-M   'P 1'
#
loop_
_entity.id
_entity.type
_entity.pdbx_description
1 polymer ?
#
loop_
_entity_poly.entity_id
_entity_poly.type
_entity_poly.pdbx_seq_one_letter_code
_entity_poly.pdbx_strand_id
1 'polypeptide(L)'
;MKIIEFATRQELDAYAGNLLFDLLKRKKNANIGLATGSTPLGFYDYVASNYKKEGLSFKDVKSFNLDEYVNCPIETETYRYFMDSNFFSKIDIKKENTNFPDALNPTAYDEKIDKEGGVDFQ
;
A
#
# COMPACT_ATOMS: atom_id res chain seq x y z
N MET A 1 20.83 7.37 -2.15
CA MET A 1 20.22 6.23 -2.88
C MET A 1 21.01 4.98 -2.55
N LYS A 2 20.35 3.89 -2.13
CA LYS A 2 20.96 2.58 -1.86
C LYS A 2 20.45 1.61 -2.94
N ILE A 3 21.36 0.89 -3.59
CA ILE A 3 21.03 -0.11 -4.62
C ILE A 3 21.21 -1.49 -3.99
N ILE A 4 20.24 -2.37 -4.20
CA ILE A 4 20.25 -3.74 -3.68
C ILE A 4 19.82 -4.65 -4.84
N GLU A 5 20.61 -5.67 -5.10
CA GLU A 5 20.36 -6.64 -6.16
C GLU A 5 19.94 -7.97 -5.54
N PHE A 6 18.96 -8.63 -6.17
CA PHE A 6 18.43 -9.92 -5.74
C PHE A 6 18.55 -10.91 -6.89
N ALA A 7 18.84 -12.17 -6.56
CA ALA A 7 18.93 -13.21 -7.57
C ALA A 7 17.53 -13.62 -8.08
N THR A 8 16.52 -13.46 -7.23
CA THR A 8 15.15 -13.85 -7.55
C THR A 8 14.13 -12.79 -7.16
N ARG A 9 12.95 -12.89 -7.78
CA ARG A 9 11.81 -12.02 -7.47
C ARG A 9 11.30 -12.25 -6.04
N GLN A 10 11.27 -13.50 -5.60
CA GLN A 10 10.80 -13.88 -4.26
C GLN A 10 11.66 -13.27 -3.16
N GLU A 11 12.98 -13.22 -3.35
CA GLU A 11 13.90 -12.55 -2.42
C GLU A 11 13.62 -11.04 -2.34
N LEU A 12 13.41 -10.40 -3.49
CA LEU A 12 13.05 -8.98 -3.56
C LEU A 12 11.73 -8.70 -2.83
N ASP A 13 10.69 -9.48 -3.12
CA ASP A 13 9.36 -9.29 -2.54
C ASP A 13 9.38 -9.49 -1.02
N ALA A 14 10.10 -10.52 -0.54
CA ALA A 14 10.28 -10.77 0.89
C ALA A 14 11.10 -9.67 1.57
N TYR A 15 12.17 -9.20 0.93
CA TYR A 15 12.98 -8.11 1.46
C TYR A 15 12.17 -6.82 1.59
N ALA A 16 11.44 -6.42 0.55
CA ALA A 16 10.57 -5.25 0.58
C ALA A 16 9.47 -5.38 1.64
N GLY A 17 8.84 -6.56 1.75
CA GLY A 17 7.84 -6.86 2.77
C GLY A 17 8.38 -6.71 4.19
N ASN A 18 9.60 -7.18 4.44
CA ASN A 18 10.26 -7.05 5.73
C ASN A 18 10.61 -5.59 6.07
N LEU A 19 10.95 -4.75 5.09
CA LEU A 19 11.12 -3.31 5.33
C LEU A 19 9.81 -2.66 5.82
N LEU A 20 8.67 -3.03 5.23
CA LEU A 20 7.36 -2.57 5.69
C LEU A 20 7.06 -3.07 7.10
N PHE A 21 7.33 -4.35 7.40
CA PHE A 21 7.15 -4.89 8.75
C PHE A 21 8.00 -4.18 9.79
N ASP A 22 9.26 -3.91 9.47
CA ASP A 22 10.16 -3.15 10.33
C ASP A 22 9.63 -1.74 10.59
N LEU A 23 9.04 -1.08 9.59
CA LEU A 23 8.34 0.18 9.78
C LEU A 23 7.15 0.03 10.72
N LEU A 24 6.26 -0.94 10.50
CA LEU A 24 5.05 -1.12 11.31
C LEU A 24 5.36 -1.52 12.77
N LYS A 25 6.49 -2.20 13.01
CA LYS A 25 7.00 -2.46 14.37
C LYS A 25 7.36 -1.16 15.10
N ARG A 26 7.85 -0.14 14.39
CA ARG A 26 8.22 1.19 14.94
C ARG A 26 7.05 2.17 14.97
N LYS A 27 6.16 2.13 13.96
CA LYS A 27 5.05 3.07 13.76
C LYS A 27 3.81 2.28 13.30
N LYS A 28 2.97 1.89 14.25
CA LYS A 28 1.76 1.08 13.98
C LYS A 28 0.72 1.78 13.11
N ASN A 29 0.72 3.12 13.11
CA ASN A 29 -0.15 3.98 12.33
C ASN A 29 0.58 4.64 11.16
N ALA A 30 1.51 3.91 10.52
CA ALA A 30 2.24 4.44 9.38
C ALA A 30 1.32 4.75 8.19
N ASN A 31 1.69 5.78 7.43
CA ASN A 31 1.11 6.12 6.15
C ASN A 31 1.95 5.46 5.04
N ILE A 32 1.34 4.63 4.20
CA ILE A 32 2.05 3.86 3.16
C ILE A 32 1.58 4.24 1.76
N GLY A 33 2.53 4.54 0.89
CA GLY A 33 2.33 4.75 -0.54
C GLY A 33 2.26 3.41 -1.25
N LEU A 34 1.23 3.18 -2.08
CA LEU A 34 1.03 1.89 -2.76
C LEU A 34 0.88 2.08 -4.28
N ALA A 35 1.62 1.26 -5.02
CA ALA A 35 1.58 1.20 -6.49
C ALA A 35 0.72 0.04 -6.98
N THR A 36 0.25 0.12 -8.23
CA THR A 36 -0.42 -1.00 -8.90
C THR A 36 0.51 -1.69 -9.92
N GLY A 37 -0.02 -2.65 -10.67
CA GLY A 37 0.72 -3.40 -11.69
C GLY A 37 1.22 -4.76 -11.21
N SER A 38 1.86 -5.50 -12.12
CA SER A 38 2.32 -6.88 -11.84
C SER A 38 3.49 -6.95 -10.88
N THR A 39 4.32 -5.91 -10.84
CA THR A 39 5.51 -5.82 -10.00
C THR A 39 5.16 -6.00 -8.50
N PRO A 40 4.30 -5.20 -7.88
CA PRO A 40 4.07 -5.31 -6.45
C PRO A 40 3.23 -6.54 -6.01
N LEU A 41 2.75 -7.40 -6.92
CA LEU A 41 1.88 -8.54 -6.57
C LEU A 41 2.54 -9.51 -5.58
N GLY A 42 3.79 -9.92 -5.84
CA GLY A 42 4.51 -10.84 -4.96
C GLY A 42 4.80 -10.22 -3.58
N PHE A 43 5.07 -8.91 -3.55
CA PHE A 43 5.17 -8.14 -2.30
C PHE A 43 3.85 -8.15 -1.52
N TYR A 44 2.71 -7.89 -2.17
CA TYR A 44 1.40 -7.92 -1.52
C TYR A 44 1.04 -9.30 -0.96
N ASP A 45 1.29 -10.36 -1.74
CA ASP A 45 1.05 -11.72 -1.29
C ASP A 45 1.96 -12.09 -0.10
N TYR A 46 3.23 -11.68 -0.14
CA TYR A 46 4.17 -11.89 0.97
C TYR A 46 3.68 -11.18 2.25
N VAL A 47 3.32 -9.90 2.15
CA VAL A 47 2.86 -9.09 3.29
C VAL A 47 1.58 -9.68 3.88
N ALA A 48 0.57 -9.94 3.04
CA ALA A 48 -0.71 -10.51 3.47
C ALA A 48 -0.55 -11.88 4.14
N SER A 49 0.37 -12.71 3.66
CA SER A 49 0.60 -14.07 4.20
C SER A 49 1.36 -14.09 5.52
N ASN A 50 2.09 -13.02 5.85
CA ASN A 50 3.05 -13.05 6.97
C ASN A 50 2.77 -12.04 8.08
N TYR A 51 1.99 -10.96 7.85
CA TYR A 51 1.84 -9.89 8.85
C TYR A 51 1.34 -10.38 10.22
N LYS A 52 0.41 -11.36 10.25
CA LYS A 52 -0.10 -11.94 11.49
C LYS A 52 0.97 -12.73 12.25
N LYS A 53 1.86 -13.43 11.53
CA LYS A 53 2.98 -14.19 12.12
C LYS A 53 4.00 -13.25 12.75
N GLU A 54 4.18 -12.08 12.14
CA GLU A 54 5.01 -10.98 12.66
C GLU A 54 4.35 -10.20 13.81
N GLY A 55 3.13 -10.57 14.22
CA GLY A 55 2.40 -9.89 15.29
C GLY A 55 1.91 -8.48 14.91
N LEU A 56 1.73 -8.22 13.62
CA LEU A 56 1.33 -6.91 13.09
C LEU A 56 -0.17 -6.85 12.77
N SER A 57 -0.66 -5.62 12.57
CA SER A 57 -2.03 -5.31 12.16
C SER A 57 -2.02 -4.02 11.33
N PHE A 58 -2.91 -3.95 10.35
CA PHE A 58 -3.10 -2.80 9.46
C PHE A 58 -4.29 -1.91 9.87
N LYS A 59 -4.94 -2.19 11.01
CA LYS A 59 -6.14 -1.45 11.46
C LYS A 59 -5.93 0.05 11.65
N ASP A 60 -4.70 0.44 11.97
CA ASP A 60 -4.32 1.84 12.22
C ASP A 60 -3.47 2.43 11.09
N VAL A 61 -3.11 1.62 10.09
CA VAL A 61 -2.36 2.03 8.91
C VAL A 61 -3.29 2.78 7.94
N LYS A 62 -2.77 3.81 7.28
CA LYS A 62 -3.42 4.51 6.17
C LYS A 62 -2.66 4.28 4.88
N SER A 63 -3.35 3.93 3.79
CA SER A 63 -2.72 3.83 2.47
C SER A 63 -3.02 5.05 1.63
N PHE A 64 -2.06 5.45 0.81
CA PHE A 64 -2.19 6.48 -0.21
C PHE A 64 -1.73 5.90 -1.55
N ASN A 65 -2.67 5.62 -2.44
CA ASN A 65 -2.40 5.10 -3.76
C ASN A 65 -1.87 6.19 -4.70
N LEU A 66 -0.94 5.82 -5.59
CA LEU A 66 -0.25 6.76 -6.48
C LEU A 66 -1.17 7.44 -7.48
N ASP A 67 -2.13 6.69 -8.00
CA ASP A 67 -2.92 7.06 -9.16
C ASP A 67 -4.32 6.40 -9.10
N GLU A 68 -5.21 6.91 -9.95
CA GLU A 68 -6.51 6.32 -10.26
C GLU A 68 -6.91 6.72 -11.68
N TYR A 69 -7.64 5.85 -12.38
CA TYR A 69 -8.17 6.18 -13.70
C TYR A 69 -9.31 7.20 -13.62
N VAL A 70 -9.25 8.20 -14.51
CA VAL A 70 -10.33 9.19 -14.67
C VAL A 70 -11.48 8.58 -15.46
N ASN A 71 -12.73 8.80 -15.02
CA ASN A 71 -13.96 8.37 -15.72
C ASN A 71 -14.09 6.85 -15.94
N CYS A 72 -13.52 6.04 -15.05
CA CYS A 72 -13.65 4.58 -15.10
C CYS A 72 -14.78 4.10 -14.18
N PRO A 73 -15.64 3.15 -14.59
CA PRO A 73 -16.59 2.53 -13.70
C PRO A 73 -15.83 1.81 -12.56
N ILE A 74 -16.17 2.13 -11.31
CA ILE A 74 -15.49 1.64 -10.10
C ILE A 74 -15.42 0.12 -10.05
N GLU A 75 -16.36 -0.57 -10.69
CA GLU A 75 -16.66 -1.98 -10.49
C GLU A 75 -15.76 -2.96 -11.26
N THR A 76 -14.98 -2.54 -12.26
CA THR A 76 -14.22 -3.50 -13.09
C THR A 76 -12.78 -3.15 -13.44
N GLU A 77 -12.41 -1.86 -13.52
CA GLU A 77 -11.11 -1.47 -14.09
C GLU A 77 -10.34 -0.40 -13.30
N THR A 78 -10.79 -0.06 -12.09
CA THR A 78 -10.10 0.93 -11.23
C THR A 78 -8.92 0.34 -10.48
N TYR A 79 -7.94 1.21 -10.14
CA TYR A 79 -6.88 0.83 -9.21
C TYR A 79 -7.41 0.57 -7.81
N ARG A 80 -8.54 1.18 -7.45
CA ARG A 80 -9.33 0.77 -6.30
C ARG A 80 -9.69 -0.72 -6.32
N TYR A 81 -10.32 -1.19 -7.40
CA TYR A 81 -10.67 -2.60 -7.56
C TYR A 81 -9.42 -3.50 -7.50
N PHE A 82 -8.36 -3.12 -8.22
CA PHE A 82 -7.08 -3.84 -8.19
C PHE A 82 -6.56 -4.02 -6.77
N MET A 83 -6.52 -2.96 -5.96
CA MET A 83 -5.98 -3.04 -4.60
C MET A 83 -6.89 -3.81 -3.65
N ASP A 84 -8.21 -3.66 -3.77
CA ASP A 84 -9.18 -4.43 -2.99
C ASP A 84 -9.01 -5.94 -3.26
N SER A 85 -8.87 -6.35 -4.53
CA SER A 85 -8.67 -7.75 -4.91
C SER A 85 -7.29 -8.31 -4.55
N ASN A 86 -6.23 -7.53 -4.74
CA ASN A 86 -4.86 -8.04 -4.61
C ASN A 86 -4.27 -7.89 -3.21
N PHE A 87 -4.74 -6.93 -2.40
CA PHE A 87 -4.12 -6.63 -1.11
C PHE A 87 -5.10 -6.36 0.02
N PHE A 88 -6.00 -5.37 -0.11
CA PHE A 88 -6.80 -4.89 1.03
C PHE A 88 -7.78 -5.93 1.57
N SER A 89 -8.32 -6.82 0.72
CA SER A 89 -9.17 -7.94 1.17
C SER A 89 -8.41 -9.03 1.95
N LYS A 90 -7.07 -9.04 1.88
CA LYS A 90 -6.21 -10.07 2.49
C LYS A 90 -5.58 -9.61 3.82
N ILE A 91 -5.75 -8.35 4.19
CA ILE A 91 -5.23 -7.75 5.44
C ILE A 91 -6.37 -7.13 6.26
N ASP A 92 -6.09 -6.73 7.50
CA ASP A 92 -7.10 -6.14 8.40
C ASP A 92 -7.13 -4.60 8.35
N ILE A 93 -6.77 -4.00 7.21
CA ILE A 93 -6.88 -2.56 6.98
C ILE A 93 -8.35 -2.13 6.94
N LYS A 94 -8.64 -0.96 7.49
CA LYS A 94 -9.99 -0.39 7.46
C LYS A 94 -10.24 0.31 6.12
N LYS A 95 -11.45 0.19 5.58
CA LYS A 95 -11.81 0.79 4.28
C LYS A 95 -11.68 2.31 4.29
N GLU A 96 -12.01 2.96 5.39
CA GLU A 96 -11.86 4.40 5.59
C GLU A 96 -10.40 4.88 5.62
N ASN A 97 -9.45 3.95 5.79
CA ASN A 97 -8.03 4.22 5.76
C ASN A 97 -7.39 3.98 4.38
N THR A 98 -8.16 3.56 3.36
CA THR A 98 -7.63 3.35 2.01
C THR A 98 -7.95 4.55 1.11
N ASN A 99 -6.92 5.33 0.77
CA ASN A 99 -7.08 6.62 0.09
C ASN A 99 -6.60 6.55 -1.36
N PHE A 100 -7.44 7.02 -2.29
CA PHE A 100 -7.14 7.13 -3.72
C PHE A 100 -7.27 8.59 -4.16
N PRO A 101 -6.47 9.04 -5.13
CA PRO A 101 -6.59 10.38 -5.67
C PRO A 101 -7.93 10.54 -6.38
N ASP A 102 -8.58 11.69 -6.16
CA ASP A 102 -9.76 12.09 -6.92
C ASP A 102 -9.29 12.94 -8.11
N ALA A 103 -9.55 12.45 -9.32
CA ALA A 103 -9.22 13.15 -10.56
C ALA A 103 -9.87 14.54 -10.66
N LEU A 104 -11.01 14.75 -10.01
CA LEU A 104 -11.72 16.03 -10.00
C LEU A 104 -11.18 17.00 -8.95
N ASN A 105 -10.41 16.52 -7.97
CA ASN A 105 -9.85 17.35 -6.91
C ASN A 105 -8.48 16.82 -6.41
N PRO A 106 -7.45 16.88 -7.26
CA PRO A 106 -6.12 16.39 -6.91
C PRO A 106 -5.49 17.15 -5.73
N THR A 107 -5.73 18.46 -5.63
CA THR A 107 -5.18 19.29 -4.54
C THR A 107 -5.65 18.82 -3.16
N ALA A 108 -6.91 18.41 -3.03
CA ALA A 108 -7.42 17.89 -1.75
C ALA A 108 -6.74 16.58 -1.33
N TYR A 109 -6.19 15.82 -2.29
CA TYR A 109 -5.44 14.60 -2.00
C TYR A 109 -4.07 14.92 -1.39
N ASP A 110 -3.34 15.86 -1.99
CA ASP A 110 -2.04 16.33 -1.48
C ASP A 110 -2.19 16.97 -0.09
N GLU A 111 -3.20 17.83 0.10
CA GLU A 111 -3.52 18.44 1.41
C GLU A 111 -3.83 17.39 2.48
N LYS A 112 -4.49 16.29 2.09
CA LYS A 112 -4.76 15.17 3.00
C LYS A 112 -3.47 14.45 3.40
N ILE A 113 -2.57 14.19 2.45
CA ILE A 113 -1.27 13.58 2.73
C ILE A 113 -0.49 14.45 3.71
N ASP A 114 -0.41 15.76 3.47
CA ASP A 114 0.30 16.70 4.34
C ASP A 114 -0.29 16.75 5.74
N LYS A 115 -1.63 16.81 5.85
CA LYS A 115 -2.33 16.83 7.13
C LYS A 115 -2.11 15.55 7.95
N GLU A 116 -1.92 14.42 7.27
CA GLU A 116 -1.68 13.11 7.90
C GLU A 116 -0.19 12.89 8.23
N GLY A 117 0.68 13.85 7.90
CA GLY A 117 2.11 13.82 8.21
C GLY A 117 2.98 13.18 7.13
N GLY A 118 2.52 13.18 5.88
CA GLY A 118 3.25 12.63 4.74
C GLY A 118 3.18 11.11 4.63
N VAL A 119 4.02 10.55 3.74
CA VAL A 119 4.13 9.10 3.49
C VAL A 119 5.42 8.57 4.12
N ASP A 120 5.31 7.51 4.92
CA ASP A 120 6.45 6.90 5.64
C ASP A 120 7.20 5.85 4.81
N PHE A 121 6.51 5.22 3.84
CA PHE A 121 7.04 4.16 2.97
C PHE A 121 6.41 4.26 1.59
N GLN A 122 7.21 4.26 0.53
CA GLN A 122 6.76 4.30 -0.86
C GLN A 122 7.78 3.63 -1.78
#